data_AF-A0A813JPZ3-F1
#
_entry.id   AF-A0A813JPZ3-F1
#
_cell.length_a   1.000
_cell.length_b   1.000
_cell.length_c   1.000
_cell.angle_alpha   90.00
_cell.angle_beta   90.00
_cell.angle_gamma   90.00
#
_symmetry.space_group_name_H-M   'P 1'
#
loop_
_entity.id
_entity.type
_entity.pdbx_description
1 polymer ?
#
loop_
_entity_poly.entity_id
_entity_poly.type
_entity_poly.pdbx_seq_one_letter_code
_entity_poly.pdbx_strand_id
1 'polypeptide(L)'
;EEDVEMTEEAKELLTKIGVESTLRYAIHLITVANLVALKRKAQEVDVQDIRKVYSLFVDVKRSTQFLMEYQQEFMFSEVQDDEAQDSEVQDSVRTLIHGARTKENARMKAETDSAMP
;
A
#
# COMPACT_ATOMS: atom_id res chain seq x y z
N GLU A 1 26.05 -14.36 -18.28
CA GLU A 1 24.66 -14.73 -17.91
C GLU A 1 24.72 -16.01 -17.13
N GLU A 2 23.94 -16.14 -16.06
CA GLU A 2 23.94 -17.39 -15.31
C GLU A 2 23.30 -18.47 -16.19
N ASP A 3 24.06 -19.52 -16.48
CA ASP A 3 23.64 -20.65 -17.30
C ASP A 3 22.69 -21.52 -16.47
N VAL A 4 21.46 -21.03 -16.25
CA VAL A 4 20.45 -21.64 -15.40
C VAL A 4 19.41 -22.33 -16.28
N GLU A 5 19.44 -23.66 -16.23
CA GLU A 5 18.39 -24.48 -16.83
C GLU A 5 17.12 -24.40 -15.99
N MET A 6 15.97 -24.20 -16.64
CA MET A 6 14.66 -24.06 -15.99
C MET A 6 13.59 -24.80 -16.79
N THR A 7 12.63 -25.41 -16.10
CA THR A 7 11.44 -25.97 -16.75
C THR A 7 10.59 -24.88 -17.39
N GLU A 8 9.78 -25.22 -18.40
CA GLU A 8 8.90 -24.25 -19.05
C GLU A 8 7.86 -23.68 -18.07
N GLU A 9 7.32 -24.49 -17.17
CA GLU A 9 6.38 -24.04 -16.14
C GLU A 9 7.05 -23.07 -15.15
N ALA A 10 8.34 -23.27 -14.85
CA ALA A 10 9.11 -22.34 -14.02
C ALA A 10 9.31 -20.99 -14.73
N LYS A 11 9.60 -21.00 -16.05
CA LYS A 11 9.71 -19.77 -16.86
C LYS A 11 8.38 -19.01 -16.94
N GLU A 12 7.26 -19.71 -17.11
CA GLU A 12 5.92 -19.11 -17.12
C GLU A 12 5.61 -18.41 -15.79
N LEU A 13 5.85 -19.10 -14.67
CA LEU A 13 5.64 -18.53 -13.33
C LEU A 13 6.55 -17.32 -13.10
N LEU A 14 7.83 -17.42 -13.46
CA LEU A 14 8.77 -16.31 -13.30
C LEU A 14 8.38 -15.10 -14.15
N THR A 15 7.91 -15.33 -15.37
CA THR A 15 7.42 -14.28 -16.26
C THR A 15 6.23 -13.56 -15.65
N LYS A 16 5.27 -14.32 -15.09
CA LYS A 16 4.14 -13.75 -14.36
C LYS A 16 4.60 -12.87 -13.18
N ILE A 17 5.53 -13.36 -12.37
CA ILE A 17 6.12 -12.58 -11.25
C ILE A 17 6.80 -11.31 -11.79
N GLY A 18 7.53 -11.39 -12.90
CA GLY A 18 8.19 -10.25 -13.53
C GLY A 18 7.23 -9.15 -13.99
N VAL A 19 6.05 -9.55 -14.50
CA VAL A 19 4.96 -8.62 -14.89
C VAL A 19 4.29 -8.01 -13.66
N GLU A 20 4.03 -8.80 -12.62
CA GLU A 20 3.31 -8.36 -11.42
C GLU A 20 4.15 -7.46 -10.49
N SER A 21 5.47 -7.65 -10.46
CA SER A 21 6.39 -6.96 -9.56
C SER A 21 7.36 -6.03 -10.30
N THR A 22 8.64 -6.42 -10.43
CA THR A 22 9.66 -5.72 -11.20
C THR A 22 10.61 -6.72 -11.86
N LEU A 23 11.16 -6.34 -13.02
CA LEU A 23 12.16 -7.18 -13.71
C LEU A 23 13.39 -7.45 -12.84
N ARG A 24 13.84 -6.46 -12.06
CA ARG A 24 14.97 -6.61 -11.12
C ARG A 24 14.71 -7.71 -10.09
N TYR A 25 13.51 -7.73 -9.50
CA TYR A 25 13.13 -8.75 -8.54
C TYR A 25 13.12 -10.14 -9.18
N ALA A 26 12.55 -10.28 -10.39
CA ALA A 26 12.56 -11.55 -11.12
C ALA A 26 13.99 -12.06 -11.41
N ILE A 27 14.90 -11.17 -11.83
CA ILE A 27 16.32 -11.53 -12.05
C ILE A 27 16.97 -12.05 -10.77
N HIS A 28 16.74 -11.39 -9.63
CA HIS A 28 17.27 -11.87 -8.35
C HIS A 28 16.68 -13.24 -7.97
N LEU A 29 15.41 -13.50 -8.27
CA LEU A 29 14.82 -14.81 -8.04
C LEU A 29 15.46 -15.92 -8.87
N ILE A 30 15.97 -15.66 -10.07
CA ILE A 30 16.66 -16.67 -10.90
C ILE A 30 17.86 -17.24 -10.14
N THR A 31 18.76 -16.37 -9.68
CA THR A 31 19.97 -16.78 -8.97
C THR A 31 19.65 -17.56 -7.70
N VAL A 32 18.70 -17.08 -6.91
CA VAL A 32 18.35 -17.74 -5.65
C VAL A 32 17.59 -19.05 -5.89
N ALA A 33 16.71 -19.11 -6.89
CA ALA A 33 16.00 -20.34 -7.25
C ALA A 33 16.98 -21.42 -7.73
N ASN A 34 18.03 -21.04 -8.46
CA ASN A 34 19.12 -21.95 -8.83
C ASN A 34 19.83 -22.51 -7.60
N LEU A 35 20.16 -21.67 -6.60
CA LEU A 35 20.76 -22.15 -5.35
C LEU A 35 19.84 -23.14 -4.60
N VAL A 36 18.53 -22.93 -4.65
CA VAL A 36 17.54 -23.84 -4.06
C VAL A 36 17.49 -25.17 -4.83
N ALA A 37 17.48 -25.12 -6.17
CA ALA A 37 17.51 -26.30 -7.03
C ALA A 37 18.79 -27.14 -6.81
N LEU A 38 19.95 -26.48 -6.74
CA LEU A 38 21.24 -27.11 -6.43
C LEU A 38 21.23 -27.75 -5.04
N LYS A 39 20.65 -27.10 -4.03
CA LYS A 39 20.48 -27.68 -2.69
C LYS A 39 19.57 -28.91 -2.70
N ARG A 40 18.56 -28.93 -3.57
CA ARG A 40 17.67 -30.07 -3.88
C ARG A 40 18.38 -31.17 -4.69
N LYS A 41 19.60 -30.92 -5.19
CA LYS A 41 20.34 -31.77 -6.13
C LYS A 41 19.61 -31.96 -7.47
N ALA A 42 18.81 -30.98 -7.88
CA ALA A 42 18.22 -30.92 -9.21
C ALA A 42 19.19 -30.24 -10.19
N GLN A 43 19.12 -30.63 -11.46
CA GLN A 43 19.90 -30.02 -12.55
C GLN A 43 19.20 -28.81 -13.15
N GLU A 44 17.87 -28.74 -13.04
CA GLU A 44 17.03 -27.66 -13.55
C GLU A 44 16.18 -27.04 -12.43
N VAL A 45 15.91 -25.75 -12.54
CA VAL A 45 15.00 -25.02 -11.66
C VAL A 45 13.57 -25.38 -12.02
N ASP A 46 12.79 -25.74 -11.00
CA ASP A 46 11.39 -26.10 -11.12
C ASP A 46 10.51 -25.10 -10.34
N VAL A 47 9.21 -25.14 -10.57
CA VAL A 47 8.20 -24.28 -9.96
C VAL A 47 8.32 -24.27 -8.43
N GLN A 48 8.66 -25.40 -7.81
CA GLN A 48 8.84 -25.52 -6.36
C GLN A 48 9.97 -24.63 -5.81
N ASP A 49 11.04 -24.45 -6.59
CA ASP A 49 12.18 -23.64 -6.17
C ASP A 49 11.79 -22.16 -6.22
N ILE A 50 11.12 -21.73 -7.29
CA ILE A 50 10.59 -20.36 -7.44
C ILE A 50 9.60 -20.03 -6.33
N ARG A 51 8.65 -20.93 -6.04
CA ARG A 51 7.67 -20.73 -4.95
C ARG A 51 8.35 -20.59 -3.59
N LYS A 52 9.40 -21.39 -3.35
CA LYS A 52 10.17 -21.33 -2.12
C LYS A 52 10.95 -20.02 -1.98
N VAL A 53 11.59 -19.53 -3.03
CA VAL A 53 12.29 -18.24 -2.95
C VAL A 53 11.32 -17.06 -2.88
N TYR A 54 10.17 -17.15 -3.54
CA TYR A 54 9.13 -16.14 -3.51
C TYR A 54 8.48 -15.98 -2.13
N SER A 55 8.45 -17.03 -1.30
CA SER A 55 7.99 -16.95 0.09
C SER A 55 9.07 -16.42 1.03
N LEU A 56 10.35 -16.68 0.74
CA LEU A 56 11.48 -16.22 1.56
C LEU A 56 11.84 -14.75 1.31
N PHE A 57 11.73 -14.29 0.06
CA PHE A 57 12.10 -12.94 -0.34
C PHE A 57 10.85 -12.19 -0.78
N VAL A 58 10.65 -11.01 -0.20
CA VAL A 58 9.48 -10.17 -0.44
C VAL A 58 9.87 -9.06 -1.42
N ASP A 59 8.99 -8.75 -2.36
CA ASP A 59 9.19 -7.63 -3.28
C ASP A 59 8.71 -6.31 -2.66
N VAL A 60 8.94 -5.19 -3.35
CA VAL A 60 8.58 -3.86 -2.84
C VAL A 60 7.07 -3.75 -2.58
N LYS A 61 6.21 -4.25 -3.48
CA LYS A 61 4.76 -4.10 -3.33
C LYS A 61 4.23 -4.89 -2.13
N ARG A 62 4.71 -6.11 -1.91
CA ARG A 62 4.29 -6.93 -0.76
C ARG A 62 4.88 -6.41 0.55
N SER A 63 6.10 -5.88 0.54
CA SER A 63 6.70 -5.31 1.75
C SER A 63 6.01 -4.03 2.20
N THR A 64 5.58 -3.17 1.28
CA THR A 64 4.78 -1.98 1.63
C THR A 64 3.41 -2.37 2.19
N GLN A 65 2.73 -3.34 1.57
CA GLN A 65 1.45 -3.86 2.07
C GLN A 65 1.59 -4.45 3.47
N PHE A 66 2.63 -5.25 3.70
CA PHE A 66 2.92 -5.80 5.02
C PHE A 66 3.12 -4.69 6.06
N LEU A 67 3.86 -3.62 5.74
CA LEU A 67 4.01 -2.50 6.68
C LEU A 67 2.70 -1.78 6.95
N MET A 68 1.82 -1.65 5.95
CA MET A 68 0.49 -1.04 6.11
C MET A 68 -0.44 -1.89 6.99
N GLU A 69 -0.47 -3.21 6.78
CA GLU A 69 -1.33 -4.13 7.54
C GLU A 69 -0.95 -4.17 9.04
N TYR A 70 0.34 -4.07 9.35
CA TYR A 70 0.86 -4.18 10.71
C TYR A 70 1.18 -2.80 11.32
N GLN A 71 0.63 -1.70 10.79
CA GLN A 71 0.88 -0.33 11.26
C GLN A 71 0.68 -0.14 12.76
N GLN A 72 -0.27 -0.86 13.37
CA GLN A 72 -0.57 -0.76 14.81
C GLN A 72 0.43 -1.52 15.68
N GLU A 73 1.06 -2.57 15.15
CA GLU A 73 2.06 -3.39 15.85
C GLU A 73 3.46 -2.79 15.73
N PHE A 74 3.74 -2.10 14.62
CA PHE A 74 4.87 -1.19 14.54
C PHE A 74 4.53 0.06 15.36
N MET A 75 5.47 0.55 16.18
CA MET A 75 5.28 1.74 17.04
C MET A 75 5.14 3.03 16.20
N PHE A 76 4.04 3.17 15.46
CA PHE A 76 3.61 4.42 14.86
C PHE A 76 2.73 5.16 15.87
N SER A 77 3.36 5.63 16.94
CA SER A 77 2.70 6.49 17.94
C SER A 77 2.36 7.89 17.40
N GLU A 78 2.83 8.25 16.20
CA GLU A 78 2.67 9.60 15.63
C GLU A 78 1.69 9.67 14.43
N VAL A 79 1.18 8.55 13.91
CA VAL A 79 0.25 8.56 12.75
C VAL A 79 -1.22 8.52 13.18
N GLN A 80 -1.51 8.27 14.45
CA GLN A 80 -2.87 8.39 14.98
C GLN A 80 -3.37 9.84 15.01
N ASP A 81 -2.47 10.82 14.91
CA ASP A 81 -2.83 12.22 14.98
C ASP A 81 -3.29 12.81 13.63
N ASP A 82 -2.91 12.23 12.48
CA ASP A 82 -3.26 12.81 11.18
C ASP A 82 -4.71 12.50 10.74
N GLU A 83 -5.22 11.29 10.99
CA GLU A 83 -6.62 10.97 10.64
C GLU A 83 -7.64 11.52 11.66
N ALA A 84 -7.23 11.67 12.93
CA ALA A 84 -8.08 12.29 13.95
C ALA A 84 -8.24 13.81 13.70
N GLN A 85 -7.17 14.48 13.29
CA GLN A 85 -7.18 15.92 13.02
C GLN A 85 -8.06 16.29 11.82
N ASP A 86 -8.07 15.49 10.75
CA ASP A 86 -8.93 15.77 9.59
C ASP A 86 -10.43 15.69 9.92
N SER A 87 -10.82 14.83 10.85
CA SER A 87 -12.22 14.72 11.30
C SER A 87 -12.66 15.87 12.20
N GLU A 88 -11.80 16.30 13.13
CA GLU A 88 -12.08 17.41 14.05
C GLU A 88 -12.12 18.76 13.33
N VAL A 89 -11.25 18.94 12.33
CA VAL A 89 -11.22 20.15 11.50
C VAL A 89 -12.50 20.23 10.65
N GLN A 90 -12.98 19.12 10.08
CA GLN A 90 -14.23 19.11 9.31
C GLN A 90 -15.46 19.41 10.17
N ASP A 91 -15.55 18.86 11.38
CA ASP A 91 -16.67 19.14 12.30
C ASP A 91 -16.63 20.58 12.85
N SER A 92 -15.44 21.13 13.07
CA SER A 92 -15.25 22.54 13.45
C SER A 92 -15.65 23.49 12.32
N VAL A 93 -15.24 23.19 11.08
CA VAL A 93 -15.63 23.96 9.88
C VAL A 93 -17.13 23.88 9.64
N ARG A 94 -17.75 22.70 9.82
CA ARG A 94 -19.20 22.53 9.70
C ARG A 94 -19.95 23.37 10.72
N THR A 95 -19.48 23.42 11.96
CA THR A 95 -20.08 24.22 13.04
C THR A 95 -19.96 25.72 12.76
N LEU A 96 -18.80 26.18 12.29
CA LEU A 96 -18.56 27.57 11.92
C LEU A 96 -19.46 28.03 10.78
N ILE A 97 -19.61 27.22 9.73
CA ILE A 97 -20.47 27.55 8.58
C ILE A 97 -21.95 27.63 9.00
N HIS A 98 -22.43 26.70 9.83
CA HIS A 98 -23.81 26.72 10.31
C HIS A 98 -24.08 27.92 11.24
N GLY A 99 -23.13 28.26 12.12
CA GLY A 99 -23.22 29.42 13.02
C GLY A 99 -23.14 30.76 12.30
N ALA A 100 -22.32 30.87 11.24
CA ALA A 100 -22.23 32.07 10.41
C ALA A 100 -23.54 32.33 9.65
N ARG A 101 -24.15 31.28 9.08
CA ARG A 101 -25.40 31.37 8.32
C ARG A 101 -26.60 31.79 9.18
N THR A 102 -26.62 31.38 10.46
CA THR A 102 -27.67 31.81 11.41
C THR A 102 -27.50 33.27 11.83
N LYS A 103 -26.25 33.73 12.05
CA LYS A 103 -25.98 35.13 12.38
C LYS A 103 -26.27 36.09 11.22
N GLU A 104 -25.94 35.69 10.00
CA GLU A 104 -26.20 36.48 8.79
C GLU A 104 -27.70 36.61 8.51
N ASN A 105 -28.46 35.51 8.61
CA ASN A 105 -29.92 35.54 8.47
C ASN A 105 -30.62 36.32 9.58
N ALA A 106 -30.13 36.26 10.83
CA ALA A 106 -30.66 37.05 11.94
C ALA A 106 -30.38 38.55 11.76
N ARG A 107 -29.20 38.91 11.24
CA ARG A 107 -28.84 40.29 10.93
C ARG A 107 -29.68 40.86 9.79
N MET A 108 -29.87 40.10 8.71
CA MET A 108 -30.76 40.51 7.62
C MET A 108 -32.20 40.71 8.09
N LYS A 109 -32.70 39.82 8.96
CA LYS A 109 -34.06 39.96 9.52
C LYS A 109 -34.22 41.19 10.41
N ALA A 110 -33.20 41.55 11.19
CA ALA A 110 -33.20 42.75 12.01
C ALA A 110 -33.11 44.05 11.18
N GLU A 111 -32.35 44.03 10.08
CA GLU A 111 -32.28 45.16 9.14
C GLU A 111 -33.60 45.36 8.36
N THR A 112 -34.33 44.29 8.05
CA THR A 112 -35.64 44.38 7.39
C THR A 112 -36.77 44.81 8.33
N ASP A 113 -36.76 44.38 9.60
CA ASP A 113 -37.78 44.78 10.59
C ASP A 113 -37.57 46.24 11.09
N SER A 114 -36.35 46.78 11.02
CA SER A 114 -36.06 48.18 11.37
C SER A 114 -36.36 49.18 10.24
N ALA A 115 -36.63 48.71 9.02
CA ALA A 115 -36.79 49.55 7.83
C ALA A 115 -38.26 49.80 7.42
N MET A 116 -39.24 49.34 8.21
CA MET A 116 -40.65 49.72 8.03
C MET A 116 -41.10 50.70 9.13
N PRO A 117 -41.63 51.89 8.78
CA PRO A 117 -42.28 52.80 9.73
C PRO A 117 -43.65 52.29 10.19
#